data_AF-A0AAV4I8G7-F1
#
_entry.id   AF-A0AAV4I8G7-F1
#
_cell.length_a   1.000
_cell.length_b   1.000
_cell.length_c   1.000
_cell.angle_alpha   90.00
_cell.angle_beta   90.00
_cell.angle_gamma   90.00
#
_symmetry.space_group_name_H-M   'P 1'
#
loop_
_entity.id
_entity.type
_entity.pdbx_description
1 polymer ?
#
loop_
_entity_poly.entity_id
_entity_poly.type
_entity_poly.pdbx_seq_one_letter_code
_entity_poly.pdbx_strand_id
1 'polypeptide(L)'
;MAERTKLTSYILFSLLNTIVYCIPAHWAWASNGFLAQLGCIDFAGSGVVHMVGGVSGLVATLLLGPRTGRFEKDAPKPPMANPANAIVGMFMLWYVRFILFIFSREILPVIIVVAVVVLVVVVTVVEVVVVLVVVVVVVIVVEVVVILVVVVVVVVVVVVVVEVAVLVAVVAK
;
A
#
# COMPACT_ATOMS: atom_id res chain seq x y z
N MET A 1 -6.80 -1.68 14.00
CA MET A 1 -6.64 -0.94 15.28
C MET A 1 -7.65 0.19 15.47
N ALA A 2 -8.05 0.91 14.40
CA ALA A 2 -8.88 2.11 14.52
C ALA A 2 -10.19 1.84 15.29
N GLU A 3 -10.66 2.90 15.96
CA GLU A 3 -11.91 2.97 16.73
C GLU A 3 -11.93 2.24 18.09
N ARG A 4 -10.91 1.43 18.44
CA ARG A 4 -10.95 0.62 19.67
C ARG A 4 -9.65 0.55 20.48
N THR A 5 -8.55 1.10 19.97
CA THR A 5 -7.30 1.25 20.73
C THR A 5 -7.23 2.61 21.40
N LYS A 6 -6.69 2.64 22.61
CA LYS A 6 -6.36 3.89 23.31
C LYS A 6 -5.29 4.66 22.53
N LEU A 7 -5.36 5.99 22.53
CA LEU A 7 -4.39 6.84 21.84
C LEU A 7 -2.96 6.58 22.33
N THR A 8 -2.76 6.35 23.63
CA THR A 8 -1.44 6.01 24.19
C THR A 8 -0.86 4.73 23.60
N SER A 9 -1.70 3.68 23.44
CA SER A 9 -1.29 2.43 22.81
C SER A 9 -0.93 2.63 21.35
N TYR A 10 -1.63 3.53 20.65
CA TYR A 10 -1.32 3.91 19.28
C TYR A 10 0.04 4.57 19.13
N ILE A 11 0.35 5.55 19.99
CA ILE A 11 1.63 6.26 19.95
C ILE A 11 2.78 5.31 20.23
N LEU A 12 2.66 4.47 21.27
CA LEU A 12 3.68 3.47 21.61
C LEU A 12 3.87 2.46 20.48
N PHE A 13 2.78 1.96 19.90
CA PHE A 13 2.85 1.05 18.75
C PHE A 13 3.57 1.70 17.56
N SER A 14 3.23 2.95 17.22
CA SER A 14 3.87 3.66 16.11
C SER A 14 5.37 3.85 16.34
N LEU A 15 5.79 4.22 17.56
CA LEU A 15 7.22 4.36 17.91
C LEU A 15 7.98 3.03 17.78
N LEU A 16 7.38 1.94 18.27
CA LEU A 16 7.96 0.60 18.12
C LEU A 16 8.03 0.19 16.65
N ASN A 17 6.98 0.47 15.87
CA ASN A 17 6.94 0.17 14.45
C ASN A 17 8.02 0.95 13.67
N THR A 18 8.38 2.17 14.09
CA THR A 18 9.51 2.92 13.50
C THR A 18 10.82 2.17 13.69
N ILE A 19 11.09 1.63 14.88
CA ILE A 19 12.31 0.85 15.15
C ILE A 19 12.31 -0.43 14.31
N VAL A 20 11.18 -1.13 14.24
CA VAL A 20 11.01 -2.34 13.43
C VAL A 20 11.19 -2.04 11.95
N TYR A 21 10.77 -0.87 11.46
CA TYR A 21 10.95 -0.43 10.08
C TYR A 21 12.41 -0.13 9.71
N CYS A 22 13.20 0.44 10.64
CA CYS A 22 14.61 0.78 10.38
C CYS A 22 15.46 -0.43 9.98
N ILE A 23 15.17 -1.62 10.52
CA ILE A 23 15.93 -2.85 10.25
C ILE A 23 15.79 -3.31 8.79
N PRO A 24 14.59 -3.64 8.26
CA PRO A 24 14.40 -4.03 6.87
C PRO A 24 14.73 -2.89 5.89
N ALA A 25 14.52 -1.63 6.28
CA ALA A 25 14.95 -0.49 5.47
C ALA A 25 16.47 -0.45 5.30
N HIS A 26 17.23 -0.72 6.37
CA HIS A 26 18.69 -0.83 6.26
C HIS A 26 19.10 -2.04 5.40
N TRP A 27 18.45 -3.19 5.55
CA TRP A 27 18.80 -4.37 4.77
C TRP A 27 18.58 -4.19 3.27
N ALA A 28 17.50 -3.52 2.87
CA ALA A 28 17.11 -3.36 1.47
C ALA A 28 17.69 -2.10 0.80
N TRP A 29 17.86 -0.99 1.53
CA TRP A 29 18.23 0.30 0.92
C TRP A 29 19.62 0.81 1.32
N ALA A 30 20.27 0.26 2.35
CA ALA A 30 21.64 0.66 2.65
C ALA A 30 22.63 0.02 1.66
N SER A 31 23.71 0.73 1.32
CA SER A 31 24.76 0.21 0.44
C SER A 31 25.46 -1.04 0.98
N ASN A 32 25.52 -1.16 2.31
CA ASN A 32 26.01 -2.33 3.03
C ASN A 32 24.88 -3.27 3.52
N GLY A 33 23.65 -3.06 3.06
CA GLY A 33 22.50 -3.88 3.43
C GLY A 33 22.61 -5.30 2.89
N PHE A 34 22.25 -6.29 3.70
CA PHE A 34 22.30 -7.70 3.31
C PHE A 34 21.43 -8.02 2.09
N LEU A 35 20.18 -7.52 2.04
CA LEU A 35 19.29 -7.75 0.90
C LEU A 35 19.75 -6.97 -0.33
N ALA A 36 20.28 -5.75 -0.15
CA ALA A 36 20.88 -4.98 -1.24
C ALA A 36 22.06 -5.72 -1.89
N GLN A 37 22.93 -6.35 -1.09
CA GLN A 37 24.07 -7.15 -1.58
C GLN A 37 23.64 -8.43 -2.31
N LEU A 38 22.46 -8.98 -1.96
CA LEU A 38 21.86 -10.11 -2.68
C LEU A 38 21.17 -9.71 -3.99
N GLY A 39 21.16 -8.42 -4.35
CA GLY A 39 20.51 -7.91 -5.55
C GLY A 39 19.01 -7.66 -5.38
N CYS A 40 18.52 -7.51 -4.15
CA CYS A 40 17.15 -7.07 -3.90
C CYS A 40 16.96 -5.62 -4.39
N ILE A 41 15.91 -5.39 -5.17
CA ILE A 41 15.58 -4.09 -5.73
C ILE A 41 14.16 -3.73 -5.28
N ASP A 42 14.08 -2.82 -4.32
CA ASP A 42 12.85 -2.25 -3.80
C ASP A 42 12.98 -0.73 -3.95
N PHE A 43 12.29 -0.15 -4.94
CA PHE A 43 12.51 1.25 -5.36
C PHE A 43 11.62 2.23 -4.60
N ALA A 44 10.36 1.85 -4.41
CA ALA A 44 9.33 2.71 -3.82
C ALA A 44 8.73 2.12 -2.53
N GLY A 45 9.28 1.03 -2.02
CA GLY A 45 8.92 0.43 -0.74
C GLY A 45 7.82 -0.62 -0.84
N SER A 46 7.73 -1.39 -1.93
CA SER A 46 6.75 -2.47 -2.03
C SER A 46 6.93 -3.52 -0.92
N GLY A 47 8.17 -3.86 -0.61
CA GLY A 47 8.52 -4.74 0.50
C GLY A 47 8.64 -3.95 1.80
N VAL A 48 9.61 -3.04 1.85
CA VAL A 48 10.03 -2.36 3.09
C VAL A 48 8.93 -1.51 3.72
N VAL A 49 8.06 -0.89 2.93
CA VAL A 49 6.97 -0.04 3.43
C VAL A 49 5.65 -0.80 3.45
N HIS A 50 5.21 -1.33 2.31
CA HIS A 50 3.88 -1.90 2.17
C HIS A 50 3.76 -3.30 2.78
N MET A 51 4.71 -4.21 2.52
CA MET A 51 4.66 -5.55 3.10
C MET A 51 4.91 -5.51 4.60
N VAL A 52 5.97 -4.83 5.06
CA VAL A 52 6.27 -4.71 6.50
C VAL A 52 5.14 -4.02 7.25
N GLY A 53 4.60 -2.91 6.72
CA GLY A 53 3.47 -2.21 7.32
C GLY A 53 2.17 -3.03 7.28
N GLY A 54 1.94 -3.79 6.22
CA GLY A 54 0.80 -4.70 6.10
C GLY A 54 0.84 -5.83 7.14
N VAL A 55 2.01 -6.47 7.29
CA VAL A 55 2.22 -7.53 8.28
C VAL A 55 2.14 -6.99 9.70
N SER A 56 2.73 -5.83 9.99
CA SER A 56 2.65 -5.23 11.32
C SER A 56 1.21 -4.84 11.68
N GLY A 57 0.46 -4.31 10.71
CA GLY A 57 -0.98 -4.05 10.84
C GLY A 57 -1.79 -5.33 11.10
N LEU A 58 -1.48 -6.43 10.39
CA LEU A 58 -2.13 -7.71 10.58
C LEU A 58 -1.88 -8.26 11.99
N VAL A 59 -0.61 -8.35 12.41
CA VAL A 59 -0.23 -8.84 13.74
C VAL A 59 -0.86 -7.98 14.84
N ALA A 60 -0.82 -6.66 14.71
CA ALA A 60 -1.44 -5.75 15.67
C ALA A 60 -2.96 -5.97 15.76
N THR A 61 -3.62 -6.27 14.65
CA THR A 61 -5.07 -6.51 14.62
C THR A 61 -5.44 -7.88 15.19
N LEU A 62 -4.60 -8.89 14.99
CA LEU A 62 -4.75 -10.22 15.60
C LEU A 62 -4.61 -10.16 17.12
N LEU A 63 -3.60 -9.44 17.63
CA LEU A 63 -3.37 -9.28 19.07
C LEU A 63 -4.49 -8.48 19.76
N LEU A 64 -5.02 -7.46 19.08
CA LEU A 64 -6.10 -6.63 19.59
C LEU A 64 -7.46 -7.36 19.62
N GLY A 65 -7.65 -8.33 18.73
CA GLY A 65 -8.91 -9.04 18.56
C GLY A 65 -10.00 -8.21 17.84
N PRO A 66 -11.17 -8.84 17.62
CA PRO A 66 -12.29 -8.22 16.94
C PRO A 66 -13.02 -7.19 17.81
N ARG A 67 -13.78 -6.30 17.16
CA ARG A 67 -14.70 -5.40 17.87
C ARG A 67 -15.76 -6.23 18.62
N THR A 68 -16.10 -5.82 19.83
CA THR A 68 -17.16 -6.46 20.62
C THR A 68 -18.46 -6.52 19.82
N GLY A 69 -19.13 -7.68 19.83
CA GLY A 69 -20.36 -7.89 19.08
C GLY A 69 -20.22 -7.90 17.56
N ARG A 70 -19.00 -7.91 17.00
CA ARG A 70 -18.81 -7.81 15.53
C ARG A 70 -19.22 -9.05 14.75
N PHE A 71 -18.98 -10.22 15.33
CA PHE A 71 -19.16 -11.53 14.69
C PHE A 71 -20.30 -12.33 15.33
N GLU A 72 -21.15 -11.66 16.11
CA GLU A 72 -22.36 -12.29 16.65
C GLU A 72 -23.38 -12.48 15.53
N LYS A 73 -24.24 -13.49 15.69
CA LYS A 73 -25.15 -13.97 14.63
C LYS A 73 -26.13 -12.90 14.14
N ASP A 74 -26.49 -11.97 15.02
CA ASP A 74 -27.41 -10.85 14.76
C ASP A 74 -26.71 -9.48 14.85
N ALA A 75 -25.38 -9.47 14.72
CA ALA A 75 -24.59 -8.24 14.78
C ALA A 75 -25.00 -7.27 13.66
N PRO A 76 -25.41 -6.03 13.97
CA PRO A 76 -25.70 -5.05 12.95
C PRO A 76 -24.46 -4.79 12.09
N LYS A 77 -24.65 -4.71 10.76
CA LYS A 77 -23.59 -4.28 9.86
C LYS A 77 -23.07 -2.92 10.34
N PRO A 78 -21.74 -2.73 10.37
CA PRO A 78 -21.20 -1.49 10.90
C PRO A 78 -21.60 -0.36 9.93
N PRO A 79 -21.97 0.83 10.41
CA PRO A 79 -22.19 1.95 9.51
C PRO A 79 -20.93 2.18 8.68
N MET A 80 -21.09 2.29 7.36
CA MET A 80 -19.98 2.61 6.47
C MET A 80 -19.56 4.06 6.73
N ALA A 81 -18.26 4.31 6.86
CA ALA A 81 -17.73 5.66 6.96
C ALA A 81 -18.11 6.47 5.70
N ASN A 82 -18.17 7.80 5.83
CA ASN A 82 -18.56 8.69 4.72
C ASN A 82 -17.71 8.41 3.47
N PRO A 83 -18.31 7.94 2.36
CA PRO A 83 -17.57 7.56 1.16
C PRO A 83 -16.83 8.74 0.52
N ALA A 84 -17.32 9.97 0.69
CA ALA A 84 -16.64 11.17 0.18
C ALA A 84 -15.26 11.35 0.83
N ASN A 85 -15.15 11.13 2.15
CA ASN A 85 -13.87 11.23 2.86
C ASN A 85 -12.89 10.15 2.42
N ALA A 86 -13.38 8.95 2.12
CA ALA A 86 -12.55 7.87 1.59
C ALA A 86 -11.99 8.22 0.20
N ILE A 87 -12.80 8.82 -0.66
CA ILE A 87 -12.38 9.27 -2.00
C ILE A 87 -11.33 10.40 -1.88
N VAL A 88 -11.56 11.39 -1.03
CA VAL A 88 -10.59 12.49 -0.80
C VAL A 88 -9.27 11.94 -0.26
N GLY A 89 -9.32 11.04 0.72
CA GLY A 89 -8.12 10.38 1.24
C GLY A 89 -7.37 9.59 0.17
N MET A 90 -8.09 8.86 -0.68
CA MET A 90 -7.51 8.14 -1.82
C MET A 90 -6.79 9.07 -2.79
N PHE A 91 -7.39 10.20 -3.17
CA PHE A 91 -6.75 11.19 -4.04
C PHE A 91 -5.50 11.82 -3.40
N MET A 92 -5.54 12.10 -2.09
CA MET A 92 -4.37 12.61 -1.37
C MET A 92 -3.23 11.60 -1.34
N LEU A 93 -3.51 10.32 -1.09
CA LEU A 93 -2.49 9.26 -1.10
C LEU A 93 -1.87 9.07 -2.49
N TRP A 94 -2.70 9.14 -3.54
CA TRP A 94 -2.24 9.06 -4.92
C TRP A 94 -1.33 10.24 -5.30
N TYR A 95 -1.70 11.47 -4.91
CA TYR A 95 -0.91 12.67 -5.19
C TYR A 95 0.43 12.67 -4.45
N VAL A 96 0.43 12.35 -3.15
CA VAL A 96 1.67 12.28 -2.35
C VAL A 96 2.61 11.21 -2.90
N ARG A 97 2.09 10.07 -3.38
CA ARG A 97 2.91 9.05 -4.05
C ARG A 97 3.61 9.59 -5.29
N PHE A 98 2.91 10.37 -6.13
CA PHE A 98 3.53 10.99 -7.31
C PHE A 98 4.69 11.90 -6.94
N ILE A 99 4.50 12.71 -5.90
CA ILE A 99 5.52 13.60 -5.38
C ILE A 99 6.75 12.80 -4.89
N LEU A 100 6.53 11.79 -4.04
CA LEU A 100 7.62 10.96 -3.50
C LEU A 100 8.42 10.25 -4.59
N PHE A 101 7.74 9.79 -5.66
CA PHE A 101 8.39 9.18 -6.81
C PHE A 101 9.30 10.17 -7.57
N ILE A 102 8.84 11.40 -7.78
CA ILE A 102 9.63 12.45 -8.47
C ILE A 102 10.86 12.81 -7.64
N PHE A 103 10.71 13.02 -6.32
CA PHE A 103 11.82 13.39 -5.44
C PHE A 103 12.85 12.27 -5.21
N SER A 104 12.45 10.99 -5.30
CA SER A 104 13.38 9.85 -5.25
C SER A 104 14.41 9.86 -6.39
N ARG A 105 14.21 10.67 -7.44
CA ARG A 105 15.07 10.72 -8.62
C ARG A 105 15.72 12.09 -8.79
N GLU A 106 16.85 12.34 -8.11
CA GLU A 106 17.63 13.55 -8.36
C GLU A 106 18.36 13.57 -9.73
N ILE A 107 18.41 12.47 -10.51
CA ILE A 107 19.38 12.32 -11.62
C ILE A 107 18.78 11.73 -12.92
N LEU A 108 17.47 11.54 -13.06
CA LEU A 108 16.91 10.99 -14.32
C LEU A 108 16.65 12.07 -15.39
N PRO A 109 16.94 11.79 -16.67
CA PRO A 109 16.53 12.66 -17.76
C PRO A 109 14.99 12.76 -17.82
N VAL A 110 14.49 13.96 -18.11
CA VAL A 110 13.06 14.32 -18.13
C VAL A 110 12.20 13.29 -18.89
N ILE A 111 12.72 12.74 -19.98
CA ILE A 111 12.01 11.74 -20.79
C ILE A 111 11.67 10.46 -20.03
N ILE A 112 12.54 9.99 -19.14
CA ILE A 112 12.30 8.79 -18.32
C ILE A 112 11.29 9.12 -17.22
N VAL A 113 11.37 10.31 -16.62
CA VAL A 113 10.38 10.75 -15.62
C VAL A 113 8.98 10.78 -16.24
N VAL A 114 8.83 11.37 -17.41
CA VAL A 114 7.55 11.42 -18.14
C VAL A 114 7.07 10.01 -18.49
N ALA A 115 7.94 9.14 -18.99
CA ALA A 115 7.58 7.75 -19.32
C ALA A 115 7.09 6.96 -18.10
N VAL A 116 7.76 7.09 -16.95
CA VAL A 116 7.32 6.39 -15.73
C VAL A 116 6.04 6.99 -15.17
N VAL A 117 5.87 8.32 -15.20
CA VAL A 117 4.60 8.96 -14.81
C VAL A 117 3.44 8.44 -15.65
N VAL A 118 3.60 8.39 -16.97
CA VAL A 118 2.58 7.84 -17.89
C VAL A 118 2.30 6.38 -17.57
N LEU A 119 3.35 5.57 -17.36
CA LEU A 119 3.19 4.17 -16.99
C LEU A 119 2.42 4.00 -15.66
N VAL A 120 2.76 4.78 -14.63
CA VAL A 120 2.06 4.74 -13.33
C VAL A 120 0.58 5.09 -13.50
N VAL A 121 0.25 6.12 -14.28
CA VAL A 121 -1.15 6.49 -14.56
C VAL A 121 -1.86 5.35 -15.29
N VAL A 122 -1.27 4.82 -16.37
CA VAL A 122 -1.87 3.75 -17.16
C VAL A 122 -2.12 2.51 -16.30
N VAL A 123 -1.12 2.05 -15.54
CA VAL A 123 -1.26 0.88 -14.66
C VAL A 123 -2.32 1.13 -13.58
N THR A 124 -2.37 2.33 -13.00
CA THR A 124 -3.42 2.68 -12.02
C THR A 124 -4.82 2.59 -12.62
N VAL A 125 -5.01 3.09 -13.86
CA VAL A 125 -6.31 3.02 -14.56
C VAL A 125 -6.68 1.58 -14.87
N VAL A 126 -5.75 0.78 -15.40
CA VAL A 126 -5.97 -0.64 -15.71
C VAL A 126 -6.41 -1.40 -14.47
N GLU A 127 -5.71 -1.22 -13.35
CA GLU A 127 -6.03 -1.90 -12.11
C GLU A 127 -7.38 -1.47 -11.52
N VAL A 128 -7.75 -0.18 -11.58
CA VAL A 128 -9.09 0.28 -11.17
C VAL A 128 -10.18 -0.41 -12.00
N VAL A 129 -9.97 -0.57 -13.31
CA VAL A 129 -10.91 -1.28 -14.19
C VAL A 129 -10.97 -2.76 -13.82
N VAL A 130 -9.83 -3.43 -13.62
CA VAL A 130 -9.79 -4.83 -13.20
C VAL A 130 -10.53 -5.03 -11.88
N VAL A 131 -10.30 -4.18 -10.89
CA VAL A 131 -11.01 -4.24 -9.61
C VAL A 131 -12.49 -4.00 -9.77
N LEU A 132 -12.89 -3.02 -10.58
CA LEU A 132 -14.30 -2.78 -10.84
C LEU A 132 -14.97 -4.02 -11.45
N VAL A 133 -14.31 -4.66 -12.42
CA VAL A 133 -14.81 -5.90 -13.04
C VAL A 133 -14.89 -7.03 -12.01
N VAL A 134 -13.83 -7.26 -11.24
CA VAL A 134 -13.81 -8.30 -10.20
C VAL A 134 -14.89 -8.04 -9.15
N VAL A 135 -15.05 -6.79 -8.69
CA VAL A 135 -16.11 -6.40 -7.77
C VAL A 135 -17.47 -6.67 -8.37
N VAL A 136 -17.73 -6.24 -9.61
CA VAL A 136 -19.03 -6.42 -10.25
C VAL A 136 -19.35 -7.92 -10.37
N VAL A 137 -18.38 -8.73 -10.80
CA VAL A 137 -18.52 -10.19 -10.86
C VAL A 137 -18.77 -10.78 -9.47
N VAL A 138 -17.98 -10.39 -8.46
CA VAL A 138 -18.13 -10.90 -7.09
C VAL A 138 -19.44 -10.44 -6.46
N VAL A 139 -19.89 -9.21 -6.68
CA VAL A 139 -21.16 -8.69 -6.12
C VAL A 139 -22.37 -9.35 -6.79
N ILE A 140 -22.28 -9.66 -8.09
CA ILE A 140 -23.32 -10.41 -8.81
C ILE A 140 -23.38 -11.87 -8.32
N VAL A 141 -22.23 -12.48 -7.99
CA VAL A 141 -22.14 -13.89 -7.59
C VAL A 141 -22.29 -14.09 -6.07
N VAL A 142 -21.89 -13.10 -5.28
CA VAL A 142 -21.78 -13.11 -3.82
C VAL A 142 -22.23 -11.73 -3.34
N GLU A 143 -23.51 -11.58 -2.99
CA GLU A 143 -23.98 -10.34 -2.37
C GLU A 143 -23.09 -10.02 -1.15
N VAL A 144 -22.20 -9.02 -1.24
CA VAL A 144 -21.66 -8.14 -0.17
C VAL A 144 -20.30 -7.50 -0.55
N VAL A 145 -20.29 -6.17 -0.62
CA VAL A 145 -19.28 -5.18 -0.16
C VAL A 145 -17.79 -5.62 -0.13
N VAL A 146 -17.09 -5.56 -1.27
CA VAL A 146 -15.61 -5.66 -1.30
C VAL A 146 -14.95 -4.57 -2.18
N ILE A 147 -15.49 -3.34 -2.19
CA ILE A 147 -15.01 -2.31 -3.13
C ILE A 147 -13.74 -1.59 -2.63
N LEU A 148 -13.63 -1.30 -1.33
CA LEU A 148 -12.60 -0.38 -0.83
C LEU A 148 -11.26 -1.06 -0.48
N VAL A 149 -11.30 -2.33 -0.04
CA VAL A 149 -10.09 -3.08 0.36
C VAL A 149 -9.26 -3.48 -0.86
N VAL A 150 -9.92 -3.76 -1.99
CA VAL A 150 -9.26 -4.22 -3.21
C VAL A 150 -8.51 -3.07 -3.90
N VAL A 151 -8.97 -1.82 -3.78
CA VAL A 151 -8.27 -0.64 -4.33
C VAL A 151 -6.97 -0.30 -3.57
N VAL A 152 -6.90 -0.58 -2.27
CA VAL A 152 -5.63 -0.43 -1.52
C VAL A 152 -4.64 -1.52 -1.91
N VAL A 153 -5.11 -2.75 -2.14
CA VAL A 153 -4.29 -3.82 -2.71
C VAL A 153 -3.78 -3.43 -4.10
N VAL A 154 -4.60 -2.77 -4.93
CA VAL A 154 -4.19 -2.19 -6.22
C VAL A 154 -3.04 -1.21 -6.06
N VAL A 155 -3.12 -0.26 -5.12
CA VAL A 155 -2.03 0.71 -4.91
C VAL A 155 -0.70 -0.02 -4.63
N VAL A 156 -0.72 -1.09 -3.83
CA VAL A 156 0.46 -1.89 -3.49
C VAL A 156 0.96 -2.70 -4.69
N VAL A 157 0.07 -3.34 -5.46
CA VAL A 157 0.44 -4.11 -6.66
C VAL A 157 1.03 -3.21 -7.74
N VAL A 158 0.53 -1.97 -7.89
CA VAL A 158 1.11 -0.97 -8.81
C VAL A 158 2.54 -0.61 -8.40
N VAL A 159 2.90 -0.64 -7.11
CA VAL A 159 4.31 -0.41 -6.68
C VAL A 159 5.21 -1.52 -7.23
N VAL A 160 4.77 -2.78 -7.13
CA VAL A 160 5.51 -3.96 -7.62
C VAL A 160 5.68 -3.93 -9.14
N VAL A 161 4.63 -3.56 -9.89
CA VAL A 161 4.69 -3.49 -11.36
C VAL A 161 5.60 -2.35 -11.84
N VAL A 162 5.56 -1.20 -11.17
CA VAL A 162 6.43 -0.05 -11.49
C VAL A 162 7.90 -0.38 -11.19
N GLU A 163 8.17 -1.10 -10.11
CA GLU A 163 9.52 -1.59 -9.79
C GLU A 163 10.08 -2.50 -10.89
N VAL A 164 9.27 -3.46 -11.37
CA VAL A 164 9.69 -4.36 -12.46
C VAL A 164 9.92 -3.58 -13.77
N ALA A 165 9.07 -2.61 -14.11
CA ALA A 165 9.22 -1.83 -15.34
C ALA A 165 10.43 -0.88 -15.28
N VAL A 166 10.68 -0.25 -14.13
CA VAL A 166 11.88 0.57 -13.91
C VAL A 166 13.14 -0.28 -13.94
N LEU A 167 13.09 -1.49 -13.38
CA LEU A 167 14.20 -2.45 -13.42
C LEU A 167 14.55 -2.84 -14.85
N VAL A 168 13.56 -3.20 -15.67
CA VAL A 168 13.76 -3.52 -17.10
C VAL A 168 14.37 -2.32 -17.84
N ALA A 169 13.94 -1.09 -17.55
CA ALA A 169 14.48 0.11 -18.19
C ALA A 169 15.91 0.47 -17.74
N VAL A 170 16.33 0.08 -16.53
CA VAL A 170 17.66 0.34 -15.98
C VAL A 170 18.67 -0.75 -16.32
N VAL A 171 18.24 -2.02 -16.33
CA VAL A 171 19.09 -3.20 -16.64
C VAL A 171 19.26 -3.40 -18.16
N ALA A 172 18.39 -2.83 -18.99
CA ALA A 172 18.55 -2.84 -20.46
C ALA A 172 19.59 -1.83 -20.99
N LYS A 173 20.41 -1.24 -20.11
CA LYS A 173 21.62 -0.47 -20.43
C LYS A 173 22.86 -1.21 -19.94
#